data_AF-D2KRA1-F1
#
_entry.id   AF-D2KRA1-F1
#
_cell.length_a   1.000
_cell.length_b   1.000
_cell.length_c   1.000
_cell.angle_alpha   90.00
_cell.angle_beta   90.00
_cell.angle_gamma   90.00
#
_symmetry.space_group_name_H-M   'P 1'
#
loop_
_entity.id
_entity.type
_entity.pdbx_description
1 polymer ?
#
loop_
_entity_poly.entity_id
_entity_poly.type
_entity_poly.pdbx_seq_one_letter_code
_entity_poly.pdbx_strand_id
1 'polypeptide(L)'
;MCNTNMSVSTDGAVSTSQIPASEQETLVRPKPLLLKLLKSVGAQKDTYTMKEVIFYLGQYIMTKRLYDEKQQHIVYCSNDCTNLFPLFELPVKTEL
;
A
#
# COMPACT_ATOMS: atom_id res chain seq x y z
N MET A 1 42.91 15.20 2.02
CA MET A 1 42.38 15.85 0.81
C MET A 1 41.64 14.78 0.03
N CYS A 2 40.31 14.77 0.13
CA CYS A 2 39.43 13.80 -0.51
C CYS A 2 38.53 14.59 -1.44
N ASN A 3 38.80 14.55 -2.75
CA ASN A 3 37.92 15.07 -3.77
C ASN A 3 37.49 13.91 -4.65
N THR A 4 36.21 13.54 -4.59
CA THR A 4 35.50 12.96 -5.73
C THR A 4 34.09 13.53 -5.76
N ASN A 5 33.76 14.11 -6.90
CA ASN A 5 32.59 14.90 -7.24
C ASN A 5 31.28 14.18 -6.94
N MET A 6 30.37 14.83 -6.20
CA MET A 6 28.97 14.45 -6.12
C MET A 6 28.22 15.26 -7.18
N SER A 7 28.01 14.65 -8.34
CA SER A 7 27.11 15.17 -9.37
C SER A 7 25.69 15.18 -8.85
N VAL A 8 25.11 16.39 -8.79
CA VAL A 8 23.68 16.66 -8.73
C VAL A 8 22.95 15.70 -9.67
N SER A 9 22.16 14.79 -9.10
CA SER A 9 21.09 14.14 -9.83
C SER A 9 19.84 14.96 -9.59
N THR A 10 19.50 15.69 -10.64
CA THR A 10 18.26 16.43 -10.84
C THR A 10 17.03 15.58 -10.54
N ASP A 11 16.05 16.25 -9.94
CA ASP A 11 14.62 15.93 -9.80
C ASP A 11 14.09 14.72 -10.58
N GLY A 12 13.43 13.81 -9.88
CA GLY A 12 12.58 12.80 -10.52
C GLY A 12 12.55 11.43 -9.86
N ALA A 13 12.93 11.27 -8.59
CA ALA A 13 12.67 10.02 -7.89
C ALA A 13 11.26 10.06 -7.28
N VAL A 14 10.26 9.64 -8.08
CA VAL A 14 9.10 8.97 -7.50
C VAL A 14 9.68 7.82 -6.68
N SER A 15 9.70 8.00 -5.36
CA SER A 15 9.98 6.93 -4.42
C SER A 15 8.81 5.96 -4.51
N THR A 16 8.78 5.15 -5.56
CA THR A 16 8.12 3.85 -5.50
C THR A 16 8.90 3.11 -4.43
N SER A 17 8.35 3.01 -3.22
CA SER A 17 8.93 2.24 -2.12
C SER A 17 9.34 0.87 -2.68
N GLN A 18 10.63 0.72 -2.96
CA GLN A 18 11.17 -0.47 -3.59
C GLN A 18 11.27 -1.53 -2.51
N ILE A 19 10.15 -2.21 -2.24
CA ILE A 19 10.15 -3.47 -1.52
C ILE A 19 11.04 -4.42 -2.34
N PRO A 20 12.15 -4.94 -1.79
CA PRO A 20 13.03 -5.87 -2.49
C PRO A 20 12.20 -6.98 -3.14
N ALA A 21 12.46 -7.32 -4.40
CA ALA A 21 11.67 -8.31 -5.13
C ALA A 21 11.54 -9.66 -4.38
N SER A 22 12.54 -10.01 -3.58
CA SER A 22 12.54 -11.22 -2.74
C SER A 22 11.53 -11.17 -1.58
N GLU A 23 11.18 -9.99 -1.06
CA GLU A 23 10.17 -9.84 -0.02
C GLU A 23 8.74 -9.92 -0.60
N GLN A 24 8.58 -9.61 -1.90
CA GLN A 24 7.28 -9.65 -2.58
C GLN A 24 6.74 -11.07 -2.76
N GLU A 25 7.61 -12.09 -2.77
CA GLU A 25 7.23 -13.50 -2.92
C GLU A 25 6.99 -14.21 -1.58
N THR A 26 7.29 -13.56 -0.46
CA THR A 26 7.06 -14.16 0.85
C THR A 26 5.56 -14.30 1.12
N LEU A 27 5.14 -15.52 1.45
CA LEU A 27 3.78 -15.80 1.85
C LEU A 27 3.56 -15.37 3.30
N VAL A 28 2.71 -14.37 3.49
CA VAL A 28 2.31 -13.85 4.80
C VAL A 28 0.89 -14.29 5.12
N ARG A 29 0.63 -14.52 6.41
CA ARG A 29 -0.72 -14.75 6.92
C ARG A 29 -1.26 -13.42 7.46
N PRO A 30 -2.16 -12.72 6.76
CA PRO A 30 -2.62 -11.40 7.18
C PRO A 30 -3.37 -11.47 8.51
N LYS A 31 -3.41 -10.35 9.24
CA LYS A 31 -4.25 -10.20 10.42
C LYS A 31 -5.74 -10.45 10.05
N PRO A 32 -6.58 -10.98 10.97
CA PRO A 32 -7.96 -11.35 10.65
C PRO A 32 -8.81 -10.26 9.99
N LEU A 33 -8.58 -8.99 10.36
CA LEU A 33 -9.30 -7.85 9.77
C LEU A 33 -8.91 -7.59 8.32
N LEU A 34 -7.61 -7.61 8.01
CA LEU A 34 -7.12 -7.53 6.63
C LEU A 34 -7.62 -8.74 5.83
N LEU A 35 -7.59 -9.95 6.40
CA LEU A 35 -8.12 -11.15 5.75
C LEU A 35 -9.60 -11.02 5.40
N LYS A 36 -10.43 -10.51 6.31
CA LYS A 36 -11.86 -10.26 6.05
C LYS A 36 -12.08 -9.27 4.90
N LEU A 37 -11.24 -8.23 4.82
CA LEU A 37 -11.27 -7.26 3.74
C LEU A 37 -10.89 -7.90 2.40
N LEU A 38 -9.79 -8.65 2.34
CA LEU A 38 -9.37 -9.37 1.14
C LEU A 38 -10.48 -10.31 0.65
N LYS A 39 -11.13 -11.03 1.58
CA LYS A 39 -12.27 -11.90 1.25
C LYS A 39 -13.49 -11.14 0.76
N SER A 40 -13.74 -9.92 1.26
CA SER A 40 -14.85 -9.07 0.79
C SER A 40 -14.72 -8.65 -0.68
N VAL A 41 -13.50 -8.60 -1.22
CA VAL A 41 -13.22 -8.31 -2.64
C VAL A 41 -12.97 -9.57 -3.47
N GLY A 42 -13.34 -10.75 -2.95
CA GLY A 42 -13.33 -12.01 -3.69
C GLY A 42 -12.09 -12.87 -3.48
N ALA A 43 -11.18 -12.53 -2.57
CA ALA A 43 -10.07 -13.40 -2.24
C ALA A 43 -10.56 -14.63 -1.45
N GLN A 44 -9.96 -15.81 -1.69
CA GLN A 44 -10.42 -17.07 -1.07
C GLN A 44 -9.33 -17.77 -0.23
N LYS A 45 -8.12 -17.23 -0.24
CA LYS A 45 -6.96 -17.80 0.45
C LYS A 45 -6.94 -17.35 1.92
N ASP A 46 -6.15 -18.03 2.74
CA ASP A 46 -5.81 -17.59 4.10
C ASP A 46 -4.38 -17.03 4.20
N THR A 47 -3.56 -17.24 3.16
CA THR A 47 -2.17 -16.80 3.04
C THR A 47 -1.98 -16.11 1.70
N TYR A 48 -1.18 -15.04 1.68
CA TYR A 48 -1.03 -14.15 0.52
C TYR A 48 0.40 -13.72 0.36
N THR A 49 0.81 -13.39 -0.86
CA THR A 49 2.05 -12.63 -1.09
C THR A 49 1.82 -11.14 -0.85
N MET A 50 2.88 -10.37 -0.62
CA MET A 50 2.76 -8.91 -0.51
C MET A 50 2.15 -8.30 -1.78
N LYS A 51 2.49 -8.84 -2.96
CA LYS A 51 1.89 -8.43 -4.23
C LYS A 51 0.39 -8.66 -4.28
N GLU A 52 -0.10 -9.82 -3.82
CA GLU A 52 -1.52 -10.11 -3.77
C GLU A 52 -2.26 -9.21 -2.77
N VAL A 53 -1.66 -8.98 -1.59
CA VAL A 53 -2.24 -8.06 -0.59
C VAL A 53 -2.40 -6.67 -1.19
N ILE A 54 -1.37 -6.13 -1.85
CA ILE A 54 -1.42 -4.83 -2.54
C ILE A 54 -2.52 -4.83 -3.61
N PHE A 55 -2.58 -5.87 -4.43
CA PHE A 55 -3.55 -5.97 -5.53
C PHE A 55 -5.00 -5.93 -5.02
N TYR A 56 -5.35 -6.78 -4.06
CA TYR A 56 -6.70 -6.81 -3.49
C TYR A 56 -7.03 -5.56 -2.68
N LEU A 57 -6.04 -4.95 -2.02
CA LEU A 57 -6.22 -3.68 -1.33
C LEU A 57 -6.54 -2.55 -2.32
N GLY A 58 -5.84 -2.48 -3.45
CA GLY A 58 -6.16 -1.55 -4.53
C GLY A 58 -7.57 -1.75 -5.06
N GLN A 59 -8.00 -3.00 -5.26
CA GLN A 59 -9.38 -3.33 -5.65
C GLN A 59 -10.41 -2.84 -4.62
N TYR A 60 -10.12 -2.99 -3.33
CA TYR A 60 -11.00 -2.50 -2.26
C TYR A 60 -11.16 -0.98 -2.32
N ILE A 61 -10.05 -0.24 -2.41
CA ILE A 61 -10.03 1.23 -2.49
C ILE A 61 -10.79 1.72 -3.72
N MET A 62 -10.59 1.09 -4.88
CA MET A 62 -11.30 1.45 -6.12
C MET A 62 -12.80 1.15 -6.04
N THR A 63 -13.17 -0.05 -5.57
CA THR A 63 -14.58 -0.48 -5.48
C THR A 63 -15.37 0.38 -4.51
N LYS A 64 -14.76 0.76 -3.39
CA LYS A 64 -15.36 1.60 -2.36
C LYS A 64 -15.19 3.10 -2.63
N ARG A 65 -14.46 3.49 -3.68
CA ARG A 65 -14.09 4.87 -4.02
C ARG A 65 -13.54 5.64 -2.81
N LEU A 66 -12.63 5.00 -2.08
CA LEU A 66 -12.01 5.59 -0.89
C LEU A 66 -10.93 6.61 -1.25
N TYR A 67 -10.62 6.80 -2.52
CA TYR A 67 -9.64 7.78 -2.97
C TYR A 67 -10.28 9.16 -3.16
N ASP A 68 -9.49 10.23 -2.99
CA ASP A 68 -9.92 11.59 -3.36
C ASP A 68 -9.98 11.73 -4.89
N GLU A 69 -11.06 12.27 -5.43
CA GLU A 69 -11.22 12.45 -6.89
C GLU A 69 -10.20 13.42 -7.49
N LYS A 70 -9.74 14.41 -6.72
CA LYS A 70 -8.74 15.40 -7.13
C LYS A 70 -7.32 14.95 -6.80
N GLN A 71 -7.16 14.17 -5.74
CA GLN A 71 -5.87 13.67 -5.27
C GLN A 71 -5.92 12.15 -5.03
N GLN A 72 -5.93 11.35 -6.09
CA GLN A 72 -6.10 9.89 -6.01
C GLN A 72 -5.03 9.14 -5.17
N HIS A 73 -3.90 9.80 -4.86
CA HIS A 73 -2.91 9.27 -3.94
C HIS A 73 -3.36 9.35 -2.46
N ILE A 74 -4.35 10.19 -2.15
CA ILE A 74 -4.95 10.33 -0.83
C ILE A 74 -6.15 9.39 -0.71
N VAL A 75 -6.16 8.59 0.35
CA VAL A 75 -7.25 7.67 0.67
C VAL A 75 -7.94 8.14 1.95
N TYR A 76 -9.26 8.29 1.90
CA TYR A 76 -10.12 8.55 3.04
C TYR A 76 -10.62 7.25 3.62
N CYS A 77 -10.50 7.11 4.93
CA CYS A 77 -10.89 5.90 5.62
C CYS A 77 -11.59 6.24 6.92
N SER A 78 -12.93 6.22 6.86
CA SER A 78 -13.77 6.70 7.94
C SER A 78 -13.88 5.73 9.12
N ASN A 79 -13.80 4.40 8.90
CA ASN A 79 -13.92 3.43 10.00
C ASN A 79 -13.25 2.06 9.78
N ASP A 80 -13.04 1.62 8.53
CA ASP A 80 -12.63 0.24 8.24
C ASP A 80 -11.10 0.01 8.21
N CYS A 81 -10.31 1.06 8.33
CA CYS A 81 -8.90 1.02 7.92
C CYS A 81 -7.88 1.18 9.04
N THR A 82 -8.31 1.26 10.31
CA THR A 82 -7.43 1.35 11.49
C THR A 82 -6.41 0.22 11.59
N ASN A 83 -6.63 -0.90 10.89
CA ASN A 83 -5.73 -2.06 10.86
C ASN A 83 -5.07 -2.30 9.49
N LEU A 84 -5.37 -1.47 8.48
CA LEU A 84 -4.91 -1.65 7.10
C LEU A 84 -3.63 -0.84 6.81
N PHE A 85 -3.53 0.33 7.41
CA PHE A 85 -2.51 1.32 7.03
C PHE A 85 -1.12 1.19 7.62
N PRO A 86 -0.88 0.55 8.79
CA PRO A 86 0.49 0.34 9.28
C PRO A 86 1.39 -0.43 8.30
N LEU A 87 0.80 -1.04 7.26
CA LEU A 87 1.49 -1.88 6.29
C LEU A 87 1.82 -1.19 4.96
N PHE A 88 1.26 -0.01 4.65
CA PHE A 88 1.26 0.46 3.26
C PHE A 88 1.72 1.90 2.99
N GLU A 89 2.15 2.68 3.99
CA GLU A 89 2.69 4.06 3.81
C GLU A 89 1.83 5.01 2.94
N LEU A 90 0.57 4.65 2.63
CA LEU A 90 -0.30 5.50 1.83
C LEU A 90 -0.66 6.74 2.64
N PRO A 91 -0.65 7.95 2.04
CA PRO A 91 -1.09 9.15 2.73
C PRO A 91 -2.60 9.07 2.97
N VAL A 92 -2.97 8.90 4.24
CA VAL A 92 -4.37 8.77 4.69
C VAL A 92 -4.82 10.08 5.30
N LYS A 93 -6.04 10.51 4.94
CA LYS A 93 -6.73 11.60 5.62
C LYS A 93 -7.85 11.01 6.49
N THR A 94 -7.66 11.05 7.79
CA THR A 94 -8.69 10.68 8.77
C THR A 94 -9.62 11.88 8.91
N GLU A 95 -10.85 11.79 8.40
CA GLU A 95 -11.85 12.82 8.66
C GLU A 95 -12.52 12.49 10.00
N LEU A 96 -12.51 13.44 10.94
CA LEU A 96 -13.19 13.38 12.25
C LEU A 96 -14.66 13.74 12.10
#